data_AF-A0A2U1MWK3-F1
#
_entry.id   AF-A0A2U1MWK3-F1
#
_cell.length_a   1.000
_cell.length_b   1.000
_cell.length_c   1.000
_cell.angle_alpha   90.00
_cell.angle_beta   90.00
_cell.angle_gamma   90.00
#
_symmetry.space_group_name_H-M   'P 1'
#
loop_
_entity.id
_entity.type
_entity.pdbx_description
1 polymer ?
#
loop_
_entity_poly.entity_id
_entity_poly.type
_entity_poly.pdbx_seq_one_letter_code
_entity_poly.pdbx_strand_id
1 'polypeptide(L)'
;MGFMRKSQLLLRVLQSVIELSSYRFILFSSGYGPLDAATRILATETSICSEKGEPVMNGISLFSDRLFCFSGSVPYKWLFPKCAAAIHHGGR
;
A
#
# COMPACT_ATOMS: atom_id res chain seq x y z
N MET A 1 -5.46 -2.57 17.80
CA MET A 1 -4.83 -1.29 17.39
C MET A 1 -5.96 -0.36 16.98
N GLY A 2 -6.03 0.85 17.54
CA GLY A 2 -7.24 1.70 17.43
C GLY A 2 -7.65 1.96 15.99
N PHE A 3 -8.97 1.99 15.75
CA PHE A 3 -9.57 2.29 14.45
C PHE A 3 -8.87 3.47 13.79
N MET A 4 -8.21 3.23 12.65
CA MET A 4 -7.53 4.27 11.89
C MET A 4 -8.59 5.15 11.20
N ARG A 5 -9.08 6.17 11.91
CA ARG A 5 -10.16 7.06 11.45
C ARG A 5 -9.83 7.80 10.15
N LYS A 6 -8.55 7.94 9.80
CA LYS A 6 -8.07 8.62 8.59
C LYS A 6 -6.98 7.80 7.89
N SER A 7 -7.38 6.78 7.13
CA SER A 7 -6.45 5.91 6.38
C SER A 7 -5.55 6.66 5.40
N GLN A 8 -6.01 7.81 4.88
CA GLN A 8 -5.21 8.69 4.04
C GLN A 8 -3.94 9.21 4.74
N LEU A 9 -4.00 9.46 6.05
CA LEU A 9 -2.83 9.95 6.80
C LEU A 9 -1.73 8.91 6.86
N LEU A 10 -2.08 7.62 7.00
CA LEU A 10 -1.09 6.54 6.91
C LEU A 10 -0.39 6.56 5.55
N LEU A 11 -1.15 6.64 4.46
CA LEU A 11 -0.58 6.67 3.11
C LEU A 11 0.35 7.88 2.91
N ARG A 12 0.01 9.05 3.48
CA ARG A 12 0.88 10.24 3.45
C ARG A 12 2.16 10.06 4.27
N VAL A 13 2.09 9.45 5.45
CA VAL A 13 3.30 9.12 6.24
C VAL A 13 4.19 8.15 5.46
N LEU A 14 3.61 7.12 4.86
CA LEU A 14 4.36 6.17 4.03
C LEU A 14 4.96 6.83 2.80
N GLN A 15 4.23 7.75 2.16
CA GLN A 15 4.76 8.57 1.07
C GLN A 15 6.03 9.31 1.50
N SER A 16 6.01 10.02 2.64
CA SER A 16 7.20 10.74 3.11
C SER A 16 8.38 9.82 3.42
N VAL A 17 8.13 8.65 4.02
CA VAL A 17 9.20 7.66 4.28
C VAL A 17 9.78 7.10 2.98
N ILE A 18 8.94 6.88 1.98
CA ILE A 18 9.33 6.42 0.64
C ILE A 18 10.10 7.52 -0.10
N GLU A 19 9.74 8.79 0.05
CA GLU A 19 10.50 9.90 -0.54
C GLU A 19 11.90 10.03 0.07
N LEU A 20 12.05 9.68 1.35
CA LEU A 20 13.33 9.72 2.08
C LEU A 20 14.18 8.45 1.92
N SER A 21 13.66 7.40 1.30
CA SER A 21 14.37 6.12 1.16
C SER A 21 14.25 5.52 -0.23
N SER A 22 15.19 4.66 -0.60
CA SER A 22 15.12 3.91 -1.87
C SER A 22 14.46 2.54 -1.70
N TYR A 23 13.78 2.32 -0.56
CA TYR A 23 13.24 1.01 -0.21
C TYR A 23 11.87 0.74 -0.83
N ARG A 24 11.60 -0.55 -1.03
CA ARG A 24 10.28 -1.07 -1.42
C ARG A 24 9.55 -1.57 -0.18
N PHE A 25 8.27 -1.21 -0.08
CA PHE A 25 7.39 -1.50 1.02
C PHE A 25 6.17 -2.28 0.55
N ILE A 26 5.64 -3.12 1.44
CA ILE A 26 4.37 -3.80 1.21
C ILE A 26 3.42 -3.43 2.34
N LEU A 27 2.22 -2.98 2.00
CA LEU A 27 1.15 -2.64 2.94
C LEU A 27 0.02 -3.65 2.85
N PHE A 28 -0.25 -4.35 3.94
CA PHE A 28 -1.39 -5.25 4.09
C PHE A 28 -2.55 -4.52 4.73
N SER A 29 -3.61 -4.27 3.96
CA SER A 29 -4.84 -3.70 4.49
C SER A 29 -5.73 -4.72 5.20
N SER A 30 -5.50 -6.03 4.95
CA SER A 30 -6.27 -7.13 5.55
C SER A 30 -7.79 -7.00 5.33
N GLY A 31 -8.20 -6.47 4.17
CA GLY A 31 -9.61 -6.21 3.87
C GLY A 31 -10.24 -5.05 4.66
N TYR A 32 -9.42 -4.18 5.28
CA TYR A 32 -9.93 -2.98 5.94
C TYR A 32 -10.41 -1.96 4.89
N GLY A 33 -11.73 -1.94 4.69
CA GLY A 33 -12.40 -1.16 3.65
C GLY A 33 -11.94 0.31 3.52
N PRO A 34 -11.79 1.09 4.61
CA PRO A 34 -11.33 2.47 4.53
C PRO A 34 -9.91 2.62 3.97
N LEU A 35 -9.00 1.69 4.28
CA LEU A 35 -7.63 1.72 3.76
C LEU A 35 -7.58 1.25 2.30
N ASP A 36 -8.37 0.25 1.94
CA ASP A 36 -8.53 -0.17 0.54
C ASP A 36 -9.10 0.95 -0.33
N ALA A 37 -10.12 1.66 0.16
CA ALA A 37 -10.71 2.80 -0.53
C ALA A 37 -9.71 3.95 -0.69
N ALA A 38 -8.97 4.29 0.39
CA ALA A 38 -7.94 5.33 0.34
C ALA A 38 -6.83 5.00 -0.67
N THR A 39 -6.43 3.72 -0.74
CA THR A 39 -5.42 3.25 -1.69
C THR A 39 -5.90 3.39 -3.13
N ARG A 40 -7.15 3.00 -3.41
CA ARG A 40 -7.76 3.17 -4.75
C ARG A 40 -7.86 4.64 -5.16
N ILE A 41 -8.33 5.51 -4.27
CA ILE A 41 -8.43 6.96 -4.53
C ILE A 41 -7.06 7.51 -4.90
N LEU A 42 -6.03 7.19 -4.11
CA LEU A 42 -4.68 7.68 -4.36
C LEU A 42 -4.10 7.12 -5.67
N ALA A 43 -4.38 5.85 -5.98
CA ALA A 43 -3.97 5.24 -7.25
C ALA A 43 -4.59 5.98 -8.44
N THR A 44 -5.88 6.30 -8.38
CA THR A 44 -6.57 7.09 -9.41
C THR A 44 -5.96 8.47 -9.54
N GLU A 45 -5.68 9.17 -8.43
CA GLU A 45 -5.00 10.47 -8.44
C GLU A 45 -3.62 10.39 -9.12
N THR A 46 -2.84 9.34 -8.85
CA THR A 46 -1.52 9.16 -9.45
C THR A 46 -1.56 8.67 -10.90
N SER A 47 -2.58 7.90 -11.27
CA SER A 47 -2.75 7.35 -12.63
C SER A 47 -3.20 8.41 -13.64
N ILE A 48 -3.90 9.46 -13.20
CA ILE A 48 -4.19 10.64 -14.04
C ILE A 48 -2.89 11.31 -14.51
N CYS A 49 -1.77 11.10 -13.79
CA CYS A 49 -0.44 11.58 -14.17
C CYS A 49 0.50 10.51 -14.77
N SER A 50 0.11 9.23 -14.84
CA SER A 50 1.01 8.16 -15.29
C SER A 50 0.25 6.99 -15.92
N GLU A 51 0.55 6.72 -17.19
CA GLU A 51 0.01 5.58 -17.92
C GLU A 51 0.55 4.24 -17.36
N LYS A 52 -0.39 3.33 -17.10
CA LYS A 52 -0.25 1.88 -16.88
C LYS A 52 0.10 1.41 -15.47
N GLY A 53 -0.91 0.77 -14.89
CA GLY A 53 -0.76 -0.36 -13.98
C GLY A 53 -2.09 -1.09 -13.92
N GLU A 54 -2.29 -2.10 -14.76
CA GLU A 54 -3.42 -3.01 -14.61
C GLU A 54 -3.45 -3.53 -13.17
N PRO A 55 -4.63 -3.62 -12.53
CA PRO A 55 -4.75 -4.17 -11.19
C PRO A 55 -4.29 -5.63 -11.21
N VAL A 56 -3.03 -5.87 -10.84
CA VAL A 56 -2.51 -7.21 -10.56
C VAL A 56 -3.43 -7.80 -9.52
N MET A 57 -4.06 -8.93 -9.85
CA MET A 57 -5.07 -9.64 -9.08
C MET A 57 -4.86 -9.44 -7.56
N ASN A 58 -5.63 -8.53 -6.97
CA ASN A 58 -5.71 -8.15 -5.55
C ASN A 58 -4.69 -7.15 -4.95
N GLY A 59 -3.92 -6.42 -5.76
CA GLY A 59 -3.00 -5.39 -5.26
C GLY A 59 -2.88 -4.13 -6.12
N ILE A 60 -2.42 -3.04 -5.50
CA ILE A 60 -2.25 -1.72 -6.10
C ILE A 60 -0.83 -1.23 -5.82
N SER A 61 -0.08 -0.89 -6.86
CA SER A 61 1.23 -0.25 -6.74
C SER A 61 1.09 1.27 -6.71
N LEU A 62 1.75 1.91 -5.74
CA LEU A 62 1.80 3.36 -5.55
C LEU A 62 3.26 3.83 -5.52
N PHE A 63 3.46 5.14 -5.73
CA PHE A 63 4.75 5.83 -5.59
C PHE A 63 5.88 5.21 -6.42
N SER A 64 5.66 5.05 -7.72
CA SER A 64 6.61 4.42 -8.65
C SER A 64 6.95 2.97 -8.27
N ASP A 65 5.93 2.18 -7.93
CA ASP A 65 6.03 0.77 -7.56
C ASP A 65 6.86 0.50 -6.28
N ARG A 66 7.04 1.53 -5.45
CA ARG A 66 7.75 1.43 -4.17
C ARG A 66 6.83 1.11 -2.99
N LEU A 67 5.53 1.28 -3.14
CA LEU A 67 4.53 0.79 -2.18
C LEU A 67 3.55 -0.14 -2.87
N PHE A 68 3.61 -1.43 -2.54
CA PHE A 68 2.60 -2.39 -2.98
C PHE A 68 1.55 -2.59 -1.89
N CYS A 69 0.30 -2.21 -2.18
CA CYS A 69 -0.82 -2.35 -1.26
C CYS A 69 -1.62 -3.62 -1.62
N PHE A 70 -1.81 -4.50 -0.65
CA PHE A 70 -2.45 -5.80 -0.85
C PHE A 70 -3.58 -6.00 0.17
N SER A 71 -4.77 -6.34 -0.32
CA SER A 71 -5.95 -6.55 0.54
C SER A 71 -6.09 -8.00 1.04
N GLY A 72 -5.38 -8.94 0.41
CA GLY A 72 -5.40 -10.35 0.78
C GLY A 72 -4.38 -10.75 1.85
N SER A 73 -4.23 -12.07 2.01
CA SER A 73 -3.17 -12.71 2.79
C SER A 73 -2.15 -13.38 1.88
N VAL A 74 -0.87 -13.33 2.25
CA VAL A 74 0.24 -13.94 1.50
C VAL A 74 1.31 -14.45 2.47
N PRO A 75 1.98 -15.57 2.18
CA PRO A 75 3.06 -16.06 3.03
C PRO A 75 4.22 -15.06 3.13
N TYR A 76 4.68 -14.75 4.33
CA TYR A 76 5.81 -13.82 4.54
C TYR A 76 7.08 -14.23 3.79
N LYS A 77 7.32 -15.54 3.61
CA LYS A 77 8.45 -16.06 2.83
C LYS A 77 8.47 -15.56 1.39
N TRP A 78 7.32 -15.22 0.80
CA TRP A 78 7.23 -14.69 -0.56
C TRP A 78 7.52 -13.19 -0.64
N LEU A 79 7.51 -12.49 0.50
CA LEU A 79 7.63 -11.03 0.60
C LEU A 79 9.05 -10.59 0.90
N PHE A 80 9.72 -11.26 1.83
CA PHE A 80 11.05 -10.83 2.30
C PHE A 80 12.12 -10.72 1.21
N PRO A 81 12.10 -11.50 0.11
CA PRO A 81 13.03 -11.27 -1.01
C PRO A 81 12.75 -9.99 -1.81
N LYS A 82 11.59 -9.35 -1.63
CA LYS A 82 11.04 -8.32 -2.53
C LYS A 82 10.82 -6.95 -1.86
N CYS A 83 10.93 -6.85 -0.54
CA CYS A 83 10.71 -5.60 0.19
C CYS A 83 11.62 -5.46 1.41
N ALA A 84 11.94 -4.21 1.77
CA ALA A 84 12.70 -3.91 2.99
C ALA A 84 11.82 -3.96 4.25
N ALA A 85 10.52 -3.67 4.11
CA ALA A 85 9.58 -3.70 5.20
C ALA A 85 8.18 -4.12 4.74
N ALA A 86 7.51 -4.89 5.60
CA ALA A 86 6.11 -5.26 5.49
C ALA A 86 5.31 -4.58 6.61
N ILE A 87 4.27 -3.84 6.25
CA ILE A 87 3.42 -3.08 7.15
C ILE A 87 2.06 -3.77 7.19
N HIS A 88 1.62 -4.18 8.37
CA HIS A 88 0.37 -4.90 8.53
C HIS A 88 -0.63 -4.06 9.33
N HIS A 89 -1.79 -3.74 8.73
CA HIS A 89 -2.89 -3.15 9.48
C HIS A 89 -3.49 -4.19 10.43
N GLY A 90 -3.45 -3.93 11.74
CA GLY A 90 -3.73 -4.89 12.80
C GLY A 90 -5.20 -5.24 13.06
N GLY A 91 -6.04 -5.40 12.04
CA GLY A 91 -7.39 -5.98 12.16
C GLY A 91 -8.56 -5.00 12.11
N ARG A 92 -9.77 -5.58 12.16
CA ARG A 92 -11.11 -4.99 11.98
C ARG A 92 -11.52 -4.00 13.07
#